data_AF-A0A2N5TVP9-F1
#
_entry.id   AF-A0A2N5TVP9-F1
#
_cell.length_a   1.000
_cell.length_b   1.000
_cell.length_c   1.000
_cell.angle_alpha   90.00
_cell.angle_beta   90.00
_cell.angle_gamma   90.00
#
_symmetry.space_group_name_H-M   'P 1'
#
loop_
_entity.id
_entity.type
_entity.pdbx_description
1 polymer ?
#
loop_
_entity_poly.entity_id
_entity_poly.type
_entity_poly.pdbx_seq_one_letter_code
_entity_poly.pdbx_strand_id
1 'polypeptide(L)'
;MKITDDESAQAPAIINRWLQSKSQELRQFQGMRLDQYTKVKLKKATKAQYQRWRKKIREARYKVADGVFRNNHQLAVVLEDKDCHSDIEDAPGNVPPVSLFPPWRSLHLTQILHHLDSMAQDQATHYKTIKTNNQVYGRSARNHGKYVGGTTGVAQNWPIDCYNQTFWDGLGKYQQDIISTVPPINIQQIAENMGKMCGKTRPAAPSGSGDQGTSSCGQKRPKDKGKENGEGPLEKVPDGTMVVD
;
A
#
# COMPACT_ATOMS: atom_id res chain seq x y z
N MET A 1 9.53 -14.53 -42.17
CA MET A 1 8.41 -13.61 -41.88
C MET A 1 8.42 -12.58 -43.00
N LYS A 2 7.38 -12.53 -43.85
CA LYS A 2 7.27 -11.50 -44.90
C LYS A 2 6.50 -10.34 -44.29
N ILE A 3 7.11 -9.16 -44.24
CA ILE A 3 6.48 -7.91 -43.80
C ILE A 3 5.40 -7.58 -44.84
N THR A 4 4.18 -7.33 -44.40
CA THR A 4 3.08 -6.99 -45.31
C THR A 4 3.19 -5.53 -45.78
N ASP A 5 2.60 -5.20 -46.93
CA ASP A 5 2.66 -3.83 -47.49
C ASP A 5 2.07 -2.76 -46.56
N ASP A 6 1.13 -3.15 -45.69
CA ASP A 6 0.59 -2.26 -44.65
C ASP A 6 1.58 -1.97 -43.52
N GLU A 7 2.44 -2.93 -43.16
CA GLU A 7 3.50 -2.74 -42.15
C GLU A 7 4.64 -1.87 -42.73
N SER A 8 4.93 -2.00 -44.02
CA SER A 8 5.95 -1.19 -44.70
C SER A 8 5.49 0.28 -44.86
N ALA A 9 4.19 0.51 -45.08
CA ALA A 9 3.59 1.83 -45.15
C ALA A 9 3.66 2.62 -43.83
N GLN A 10 3.74 1.94 -42.67
CA GLN A 10 3.85 2.59 -41.35
C GLN A 10 5.28 2.98 -40.97
N ALA A 11 6.30 2.41 -41.64
CA ALA A 11 7.69 2.60 -41.27
C ALA A 11 8.14 4.08 -41.29
N PRO A 12 7.79 4.92 -42.29
CA PRO A 12 8.17 6.34 -42.29
C PRO A 12 7.59 7.11 -41.09
N ALA A 13 6.34 6.82 -40.71
CA ALA A 13 5.69 7.47 -39.57
C ALA A 13 6.36 7.10 -38.23
N ILE A 14 6.74 5.83 -38.07
CA ILE A 14 7.47 5.33 -36.89
C ILE A 14 8.84 6.01 -36.79
N ILE A 15 9.57 6.09 -37.91
CA ILE A 15 10.90 6.72 -37.96
C ILE A 15 10.79 8.21 -37.61
N ASN A 16 9.84 8.94 -38.20
CA ASN A 16 9.64 10.36 -37.91
C ASN A 16 9.28 10.61 -36.44
N ARG A 17 8.41 9.80 -35.86
CA ARG A 17 8.07 9.89 -34.43
C ARG A 17 9.29 9.63 -33.54
N TRP A 18 10.13 8.66 -33.90
CA TRP A 18 11.37 8.37 -33.18
C TRP A 18 12.34 9.56 -33.25
N LEU A 19 12.57 10.11 -34.44
CA LEU A 19 13.44 11.27 -34.66
C LEU A 19 12.98 12.49 -33.86
N GLN A 20 11.68 12.80 -33.89
CA GLN A 20 11.11 13.91 -33.11
C GLN A 20 11.32 13.70 -31.61
N SER A 21 11.07 12.49 -31.11
CA SER A 21 11.28 12.15 -29.70
C SER A 21 12.75 12.29 -29.29
N LYS A 22 13.68 11.85 -30.13
CA LYS A 22 15.13 11.98 -29.89
C LYS A 22 15.62 13.41 -29.95
N SER A 23 15.15 14.19 -30.91
CA SER A 23 15.45 15.62 -30.99
C SER A 23 14.96 16.38 -29.75
N GLN A 24 13.76 16.06 -29.26
CA GLN A 24 13.23 16.64 -28.02
C GLN A 24 14.05 16.22 -26.79
N GLU A 25 14.45 14.95 -26.72
CA GLU A 25 15.29 14.41 -25.65
C GLU A 25 16.66 15.12 -25.58
N LEU A 26 17.33 15.28 -26.73
CA LEU A 26 18.60 15.98 -26.83
C LEU A 26 18.48 17.45 -26.37
N ARG A 27 17.40 18.13 -26.74
CA ARG A 27 17.10 19.49 -26.26
C ARG A 27 16.83 19.53 -24.75
N GLN A 28 16.07 18.56 -24.23
CA GLN A 28 15.71 18.52 -22.80
C GLN A 28 16.92 18.27 -21.89
N PHE A 29 17.92 17.51 -22.36
CA PHE A 29 19.07 17.11 -21.55
C PHE A 29 20.39 17.73 -22.03
N GLN A 30 20.32 18.78 -22.85
CA GLN A 30 21.51 19.48 -23.34
C GLN A 30 22.34 20.04 -22.16
N GLY A 31 23.65 19.81 -22.19
CA GLY A 31 24.57 20.26 -21.13
C GLY A 31 24.49 19.46 -19.81
N MET A 32 23.66 18.42 -19.74
CA MET A 32 23.59 17.54 -18.57
C MET A 32 24.74 16.52 -18.59
N ARG A 33 25.35 16.25 -17.43
CA ARG A 33 26.34 15.17 -17.30
C ARG A 33 25.69 13.79 -17.47
N LEU A 34 26.46 12.82 -17.98
CA LEU A 34 25.96 11.48 -18.30
C LEU A 34 25.37 10.74 -17.09
N ASP A 35 25.95 10.91 -15.90
CA ASP A 35 25.47 10.35 -14.64
C ASP A 35 24.11 10.94 -14.25
N GLN A 36 23.95 12.25 -14.38
CA GLN A 36 22.69 12.95 -14.12
C GLN A 36 21.60 12.51 -15.11
N TYR A 37 21.93 12.43 -16.40
CA TYR A 37 21.04 11.94 -17.43
C TYR A 37 20.55 10.51 -17.13
N THR A 38 21.47 9.60 -16.79
CA THR A 38 21.17 8.21 -16.45
C THR A 38 20.25 8.13 -15.23
N LYS A 39 20.52 8.93 -14.19
CA LYS A 39 19.70 8.99 -12.97
C LYS A 39 18.28 9.49 -13.26
N VAL A 40 18.12 10.53 -14.09
CA VAL A 40 16.80 11.05 -14.46
C VAL A 40 16.03 10.04 -15.32
N LYS A 41 16.70 9.38 -16.27
CA LYS A 41 16.10 8.31 -17.08
C LYS A 41 15.61 7.15 -16.23
N LEU A 42 16.44 6.67 -15.31
CA LEU A 42 16.08 5.59 -14.40
C LEU A 42 14.85 5.97 -13.57
N LYS A 43 14.84 7.17 -12.96
CA LYS A 43 13.67 7.66 -12.21
C LYS A 43 12.39 7.71 -13.05
N LYS A 44 12.46 8.23 -14.29
CA LYS A 44 11.31 8.27 -15.20
C LYS A 44 10.82 6.86 -15.55
N ALA A 45 11.74 5.93 -15.82
CA ALA A 45 11.40 4.54 -16.14
C ALA A 45 10.75 3.82 -14.95
N THR A 46 11.32 3.95 -13.76
CA THR A 46 10.77 3.41 -12.50
C THR A 46 9.36 3.94 -12.24
N LYS A 47 9.13 5.25 -12.36
CA LYS A 47 7.79 5.84 -12.20
C LYS A 47 6.78 5.29 -13.20
N ALA A 48 7.17 5.18 -14.47
CA ALA A 48 6.30 4.60 -15.50
C ALA A 48 5.98 3.12 -15.24
N GLN A 49 6.94 2.36 -14.70
CA GLN A 49 6.73 0.97 -14.28
C GLN A 49 5.70 0.88 -13.15
N TYR A 50 5.83 1.67 -12.08
CA TYR A 50 4.85 1.67 -10.99
C TYR A 50 3.46 2.11 -11.46
N GLN A 51 3.36 3.08 -12.38
CA GLN A 51 2.06 3.45 -12.98
C GLN A 51 1.41 2.27 -13.72
N ARG A 52 2.19 1.50 -14.49
CA ARG A 52 1.70 0.27 -15.15
C ARG A 52 1.26 -0.78 -14.13
N TRP A 53 2.00 -0.92 -13.03
CA TRP A 53 1.66 -1.85 -11.95
C TRP A 53 0.38 -1.46 -11.24
N ARG A 54 0.20 -0.19 -10.85
CA ARG A 54 -1.05 0.32 -10.26
C ARG A 54 -2.24 0.09 -11.19
N LYS A 55 -2.08 0.38 -12.49
CA LYS A 55 -3.10 0.11 -13.51
C LYS A 55 -3.46 -1.39 -13.55
N LYS A 56 -2.47 -2.28 -13.55
CA LYS A 56 -2.70 -3.72 -13.56
C LYS A 56 -3.44 -4.21 -12.31
N ILE A 57 -3.10 -3.69 -11.12
CA ILE A 57 -3.81 -4.01 -9.87
C ILE A 57 -5.27 -3.55 -9.98
N ARG A 58 -5.51 -2.30 -10.37
CA ARG A 58 -6.85 -1.74 -10.56
C ARG A 58 -7.71 -2.62 -11.48
N GLU A 59 -7.19 -2.93 -12.68
CA GLU A 59 -7.91 -3.72 -13.68
C GLU A 59 -8.22 -5.13 -13.18
N ALA A 60 -7.26 -5.78 -12.52
CA ALA A 60 -7.46 -7.11 -11.97
C ALA A 60 -8.47 -7.11 -10.81
N ARG A 61 -8.39 -6.12 -9.92
CA ARG A 61 -9.31 -5.93 -8.79
C ARG A 61 -10.73 -5.68 -9.28
N TYR A 62 -10.91 -4.79 -10.27
CA TYR A 62 -12.21 -4.53 -10.89
C TYR A 62 -12.80 -5.80 -11.51
N LYS A 63 -12.00 -6.56 -12.27
CA LYS A 63 -12.46 -7.82 -12.89
C LYS A 63 -12.95 -8.84 -11.86
N VAL A 64 -12.27 -8.98 -10.73
CA VAL A 64 -12.73 -9.88 -9.66
C VAL A 64 -13.96 -9.32 -8.95
N ALA A 65 -13.96 -8.02 -8.65
CA ALA A 65 -15.07 -7.36 -7.97
C ALA A 65 -16.39 -7.46 -8.76
N ASP A 66 -16.35 -7.27 -10.08
CA ASP A 66 -17.50 -7.44 -10.98
C ASP A 66 -18.10 -8.86 -10.90
N GLY A 67 -17.25 -9.87 -10.70
CA GLY A 67 -17.71 -11.25 -10.48
C GLY A 67 -18.32 -11.48 -9.10
N VAL A 68 -17.71 -10.93 -8.05
CA VAL A 68 -18.05 -11.22 -6.64
C VAL A 68 -19.21 -10.36 -6.12
N PHE A 69 -19.34 -9.11 -6.59
CA PHE A 69 -20.22 -8.10 -6.01
C PHE A 69 -21.33 -7.62 -6.94
N ARG A 70 -21.78 -8.44 -7.90
CA ARG A 70 -22.84 -8.08 -8.87
C ARG A 70 -24.07 -7.41 -8.27
N ASN A 71 -24.43 -7.78 -7.03
CA ASN A 71 -25.65 -7.29 -6.37
C ASN A 71 -25.37 -6.21 -5.31
N ASN A 72 -24.10 -5.91 -5.01
CA ASN A 72 -23.73 -4.90 -4.01
C ASN A 72 -23.24 -3.61 -4.69
N HIS A 73 -24.21 -2.84 -5.18
CA HIS A 73 -23.97 -1.60 -5.92
C HIS A 73 -23.23 -0.55 -5.08
N GLN A 74 -23.48 -0.48 -3.77
CA GLN A 74 -22.81 0.51 -2.90
C GLN A 74 -21.33 0.19 -2.73
N LEU A 75 -20.97 -1.08 -2.54
CA LEU A 75 -19.56 -1.49 -2.52
C LEU A 75 -18.90 -1.32 -3.90
N ALA A 76 -19.62 -1.54 -5.00
CA ALA A 76 -19.09 -1.30 -6.34
C ALA A 76 -18.65 0.16 -6.53
N VAL A 77 -19.47 1.13 -6.09
CA VAL A 77 -19.11 2.55 -6.12
C VAL A 77 -17.84 2.84 -5.31
N VAL A 78 -17.71 2.25 -4.12
CA VAL A 78 -16.49 2.39 -3.29
C VAL A 78 -15.26 1.81 -3.99
N LEU A 79 -15.39 0.65 -4.66
CA LEU A 79 -14.29 -0.01 -5.36
C LEU A 79 -13.88 0.71 -6.65
N GLU A 80 -14.78 1.46 -7.26
CA GLU A 80 -14.50 2.31 -8.43
C GLU A 80 -13.73 3.58 -8.07
N ASP A 81 -13.73 3.98 -6.80
CA ASP A 81 -12.99 5.14 -6.32
C ASP A 81 -11.47 4.92 -6.44
N LYS A 82 -10.74 5.99 -6.80
CA LYS A 82 -9.28 5.99 -6.94
C LYS A 82 -8.56 5.56 -5.67
N ASP A 83 -9.12 5.83 -4.50
CA ASP A 83 -8.54 5.49 -3.20
C ASP A 83 -8.65 3.98 -2.90
N CYS A 84 -9.34 3.23 -3.76
CA CYS A 84 -9.43 1.76 -3.77
C CYS A 84 -8.71 1.10 -4.96
N HIS A 85 -8.06 1.84 -5.87
CA HIS A 85 -7.49 1.25 -7.09
C HIS A 85 -6.22 0.43 -6.86
N SER A 86 -5.33 0.91 -5.98
CA SER A 86 -4.10 0.20 -5.66
C SER A 86 -3.50 0.69 -4.35
N ASP A 87 -3.11 -0.24 -3.49
CA ASP A 87 -2.47 0.05 -2.21
C ASP A 87 -0.93 0.07 -2.31
N ILE A 88 -0.37 0.48 -3.46
CA ILE A 88 1.08 0.51 -3.68
C ILE A 88 1.60 1.90 -3.97
N GLU A 89 2.77 2.19 -3.39
CA GLU A 89 3.56 3.39 -3.64
C GLU A 89 4.90 3.09 -4.31
N ASP A 90 5.45 4.14 -4.94
CA ASP A 90 6.76 4.09 -5.57
C ASP A 90 7.82 3.81 -4.49
N ALA A 91 8.68 2.81 -4.72
CA ALA A 91 9.81 2.52 -3.85
C ALA A 91 11.13 2.98 -4.51
N PRO A 92 12.15 3.34 -3.72
CA PRO A 92 13.44 3.75 -4.28
C PRO A 92 14.17 2.56 -4.91
N GLY A 93 14.67 2.75 -6.14
CA GLY A 93 15.49 1.74 -6.82
C GLY A 93 14.66 0.61 -7.46
N ASN A 94 15.17 -0.63 -7.37
CA ASN A 94 14.56 -1.82 -7.97
C ASN A 94 14.01 -2.78 -6.90
N VAL A 95 13.42 -2.21 -5.85
CA VAL A 95 12.82 -2.98 -4.76
C VAL A 95 11.31 -3.14 -4.97
N PRO A 96 10.67 -4.15 -4.36
CA PRO A 96 9.22 -4.30 -4.42
C PRO A 96 8.50 -3.03 -3.95
N PRO A 97 7.26 -2.78 -4.41
CA PRO A 97 6.47 -1.63 -3.97
C PRO A 97 6.30 -1.55 -2.45
N VAL A 98 6.06 -0.34 -1.94
CA VAL A 98 5.66 -0.12 -0.55
C VAL A 98 4.14 -0.16 -0.47
N SER A 99 3.58 -0.81 0.55
CA SER A 99 2.13 -0.81 0.76
C SER A 99 1.68 0.51 1.38
N LEU A 100 0.60 1.11 0.88
CA LEU A 100 -0.08 2.25 1.50
C LEU A 100 -1.30 1.78 2.27
N PHE A 101 -1.39 2.16 3.55
CA PHE A 101 -2.59 1.97 4.35
C PHE A 101 -3.09 3.34 4.85
N PRO A 102 -4.14 3.91 4.24
CA PRO A 102 -4.72 5.15 4.71
C PRO A 102 -5.28 4.99 6.12
N PRO A 103 -4.93 5.85 7.09
CA PRO A 103 -5.34 5.70 8.49
C PRO A 103 -6.87 5.86 8.68
N TRP A 104 -7.53 6.57 7.76
CA TRP A 104 -8.97 6.79 7.76
C TRP A 104 -9.77 5.60 7.21
N ARG A 105 -9.15 4.65 6.51
CA ARG A 105 -9.85 3.53 5.87
C ARG A 105 -10.08 2.40 6.86
N SER A 106 -11.27 1.79 6.84
CA SER A 106 -11.56 0.68 7.73
C SER A 106 -10.66 -0.53 7.46
N LEU A 107 -10.38 -1.29 8.52
CA LEU A 107 -9.63 -2.54 8.42
C LEU A 107 -10.35 -3.53 7.50
N HIS A 108 -11.67 -3.61 7.62
CA HIS A 108 -12.52 -4.52 6.84
C HIS A 108 -12.54 -4.19 5.35
N LEU A 109 -12.61 -2.90 4.97
CA LEU A 109 -12.47 -2.52 3.58
C LEU A 109 -11.09 -2.93 3.05
N THR A 110 -10.03 -2.73 3.84
CA THR A 110 -8.69 -3.16 3.43
C THR A 110 -8.59 -4.69 3.28
N GLN A 111 -9.24 -5.46 4.15
CA GLN A 111 -9.32 -6.92 4.03
C GLN A 111 -10.01 -7.33 2.72
N ILE A 112 -11.12 -6.70 2.35
CA ILE A 112 -11.81 -6.93 1.08
C ILE A 112 -10.87 -6.67 -0.10
N LEU A 113 -10.18 -5.53 -0.12
CA LEU A 113 -9.22 -5.20 -1.18
C LEU A 113 -8.11 -6.25 -1.30
N HIS A 114 -7.58 -6.74 -0.16
CA HIS A 114 -6.59 -7.82 -0.15
C HIS A 114 -7.14 -9.17 -0.63
N HIS A 115 -8.40 -9.49 -0.31
CA HIS A 115 -9.04 -10.70 -0.80
C HIS A 115 -9.26 -10.64 -2.32
N LEU A 116 -9.68 -9.49 -2.86
CA LEU A 116 -9.77 -9.28 -4.31
C LEU A 116 -8.41 -9.46 -5.00
N ASP A 117 -7.35 -8.89 -4.43
CA ASP A 117 -5.99 -9.05 -4.95
C ASP A 117 -5.54 -10.52 -4.92
N SER A 118 -5.87 -11.25 -3.84
CA SER A 118 -5.54 -12.67 -3.70
C SER A 118 -6.27 -13.52 -4.74
N MET A 119 -7.58 -13.30 -4.92
CA MET A 119 -8.38 -13.96 -5.95
C MET A 119 -7.84 -13.64 -7.36
N ALA A 120 -7.42 -12.40 -7.62
CA ALA A 120 -6.82 -12.00 -8.88
C ALA A 120 -5.48 -12.71 -9.15
N GLN A 121 -4.68 -12.95 -8.11
CA GLN A 121 -3.46 -13.75 -8.22
C GLN A 121 -3.77 -15.22 -8.50
N ASP A 122 -4.76 -15.79 -7.83
CA ASP A 122 -5.13 -17.21 -7.99
C ASP A 122 -5.72 -17.50 -9.39
N GLN A 123 -6.33 -16.51 -10.04
CA GLN A 123 -6.79 -16.61 -11.43
C GLN A 123 -5.64 -16.61 -12.46
N ALA A 124 -4.39 -16.31 -12.07
CA ALA A 124 -3.28 -16.25 -13.00
C ALA A 124 -2.71 -17.65 -13.28
N THR A 125 -2.95 -18.18 -14.49
CA THR A 125 -2.45 -19.50 -14.91
C THR A 125 -1.11 -19.44 -15.62
N HIS A 126 -0.83 -18.36 -16.35
CA HIS A 126 0.35 -18.24 -17.20
C HIS A 126 1.60 -17.82 -16.39
N TYR A 127 2.72 -18.54 -16.54
CA TYR A 127 3.94 -18.37 -15.74
C TYR A 127 4.50 -16.93 -15.76
N LYS A 128 4.46 -16.23 -16.90
CA LYS A 128 4.92 -14.82 -16.96
C LYS A 128 4.03 -13.90 -16.12
N THR A 129 2.73 -14.19 -16.09
CA THR A 129 1.75 -13.44 -15.29
C THR A 129 1.99 -13.70 -13.82
N ILE A 130 2.21 -14.96 -13.43
CA ILE A 130 2.56 -15.35 -12.05
C ILE A 130 3.84 -14.65 -11.61
N LYS A 131 4.91 -14.71 -12.41
CA LYS A 131 6.18 -14.01 -12.12
C LYS A 131 5.98 -12.50 -11.95
N THR A 132 5.18 -11.88 -12.82
CA THR A 132 4.87 -10.45 -12.72
C THR A 132 4.03 -10.16 -11.47
N ASN A 133 3.07 -11.01 -11.12
CA ASN A 133 2.26 -10.85 -9.92
C ASN A 133 3.12 -10.93 -8.66
N ASN A 134 4.09 -11.84 -8.60
CA ASN A 134 5.04 -11.91 -7.49
C ASN A 134 5.84 -10.62 -7.32
N GLN A 135 6.14 -9.91 -8.41
CA GLN A 135 6.83 -8.61 -8.35
C GLN A 135 5.88 -7.46 -7.96
N VAL A 136 4.69 -7.41 -8.57
CA VAL A 136 3.68 -6.35 -8.36
C VAL A 136 3.07 -6.41 -6.96
N TYR A 137 2.82 -7.62 -6.46
CA TYR A 137 2.25 -7.87 -5.15
C TYR A 137 3.29 -8.16 -4.07
N GLY A 138 4.56 -8.33 -4.46
CA GLY A 138 5.67 -8.27 -3.51
C GLY A 138 5.62 -6.94 -2.76
N ARG A 139 5.80 -6.98 -1.44
CA ARG A 139 5.84 -5.78 -0.60
C ARG A 139 7.20 -5.71 0.06
N SER A 140 7.88 -4.58 -0.08
CA SER A 140 9.18 -4.34 0.56
C SER A 140 9.02 -3.74 1.95
N ALA A 141 7.93 -2.97 2.15
CA ALA A 141 7.57 -2.36 3.42
C ALA A 141 6.06 -2.08 3.46
N ARG A 142 5.56 -1.76 4.65
CA ARG A 142 4.21 -1.22 4.87
C ARG A 142 4.33 0.19 5.45
N ASN A 143 3.82 1.17 4.71
CA ASN A 143 3.65 2.52 5.20
C ASN A 143 2.23 2.68 5.72
N HIS A 144 2.11 2.73 7.05
CA HIS A 144 0.94 3.32 7.67
C HIS A 144 1.00 4.81 7.37
N GLY A 145 0.05 5.32 6.57
CA GLY A 145 0.03 6.73 6.21
C GLY A 145 0.09 7.59 7.48
N LYS A 146 0.93 8.63 7.49
CA LYS A 146 0.92 9.58 8.59
C LYS A 146 -0.48 10.21 8.65
N TYR A 147 -1.08 10.24 9.84
CA TYR A 147 -2.35 10.91 10.08
C TYR A 147 -2.18 12.40 9.73
N VAL A 148 -2.74 12.83 8.61
CA VAL A 148 -2.90 14.25 8.28
C VAL A 148 -4.30 14.59 8.77
N GLY A 149 -4.40 15.26 9.92
CA GLY A 149 -5.70 15.54 10.54
C GLY A 149 -6.66 16.29 9.61
N GLY A 150 -7.95 16.04 9.77
CA GLY A 150 -9.03 16.71 9.05
C GLY A 150 -9.63 15.90 7.90
N THR A 151 -10.34 16.60 7.01
CA THR A 151 -11.12 16.03 5.88
C THR A 151 -10.33 15.95 4.57
N THR A 152 -9.14 16.54 4.51
CA THR A 152 -8.35 16.64 3.27
C THR A 152 -7.76 15.28 2.88
N GLY A 153 -8.06 14.82 1.67
CA GLY A 153 -7.54 13.54 1.16
C GLY A 153 -8.24 12.31 1.75
N VAL A 154 -9.39 12.50 2.39
CA VAL A 154 -10.29 11.43 2.82
C VAL A 154 -11.32 11.23 1.70
N ALA A 155 -11.57 9.99 1.32
CA ALA A 155 -12.63 9.68 0.38
C ALA A 155 -13.99 10.13 0.94
N GLN A 156 -14.87 10.62 0.08
CA GLN A 156 -16.17 11.17 0.49
C GLN A 156 -17.31 10.30 -0.03
N ASN A 157 -18.46 10.39 0.62
CA ASN A 157 -19.70 9.70 0.25
C ASN A 157 -19.57 8.16 0.22
N TRP A 158 -18.62 7.59 0.95
CA TRP A 158 -18.59 6.14 1.19
C TRP A 158 -19.49 5.75 2.37
N PRO A 159 -20.04 4.52 2.42
CA PRO A 159 -20.69 3.99 3.60
C PRO A 159 -19.88 4.24 4.88
N ILE A 160 -20.54 4.61 5.97
CA ILE A 160 -19.86 5.00 7.22
C ILE A 160 -18.93 3.90 7.75
N ASP A 161 -19.28 2.62 7.56
CA ASP A 161 -18.46 1.48 7.97
C ASP A 161 -17.23 1.23 7.08
N CYS A 162 -17.07 1.94 5.96
CA CYS A 162 -15.83 1.97 5.17
C CYS A 162 -14.73 2.82 5.81
N TYR A 163 -15.04 3.64 6.82
CA TYR A 163 -14.06 4.43 7.56
C TYR A 163 -13.58 3.70 8.82
N ASN A 164 -12.36 3.98 9.25
CA ASN A 164 -11.84 3.47 10.51
C ASN A 164 -12.61 4.12 11.68
N GLN A 165 -13.05 3.29 12.63
CA GLN A 165 -13.86 3.74 13.76
C GLN A 165 -13.17 4.82 14.60
N THR A 166 -11.90 4.64 14.95
CA THR A 166 -11.13 5.61 15.74
C THR A 166 -10.94 6.93 14.98
N PHE A 167 -10.76 6.87 13.67
CA PHE A 167 -10.75 8.07 12.82
C PHE A 167 -12.10 8.76 12.83
N TRP A 168 -13.19 8.01 12.61
CA TRP A 168 -14.55 8.53 12.51
C TRP A 168 -15.02 9.20 13.81
N ASP A 169 -14.76 8.54 14.95
CA ASP A 169 -15.12 9.06 16.28
C ASP A 169 -14.30 10.28 16.69
N GLY A 170 -13.11 10.46 16.10
CA GLY A 170 -12.27 11.64 16.29
C GLY A 170 -12.75 12.89 15.54
N LEU A 171 -13.75 12.75 14.65
CA LEU A 171 -14.30 13.85 13.87
C LEU A 171 -15.48 14.52 14.59
N GLY A 172 -15.60 15.83 14.43
CA GLY A 172 -16.83 16.54 14.83
C GLY A 172 -18.00 16.20 13.89
N LYS A 173 -19.24 16.34 14.36
CA LYS A 173 -20.46 16.02 13.57
C LYS A 173 -20.48 16.71 12.20
N TYR A 174 -20.12 17.99 12.14
CA TYR A 174 -20.03 18.73 10.87
C TYR A 174 -19.02 18.10 9.89
N GLN A 175 -17.88 17.60 10.38
CA GLN A 175 -16.88 16.94 9.54
C GLN A 175 -17.35 15.56 9.08
N GLN A 176 -18.03 14.81 9.95
CA GLN A 176 -18.67 13.54 9.59
C GLN A 176 -19.70 13.76 8.48
N ASP A 177 -20.59 14.75 8.63
CA ASP A 177 -21.61 15.08 7.63
C ASP A 177 -21.02 15.52 6.27
N ILE A 178 -19.87 16.23 6.29
CA ILE A 178 -19.11 16.56 5.06
C ILE A 178 -18.52 15.31 4.41
N ILE A 179 -17.95 14.41 5.21
CA ILE A 179 -17.27 13.22 4.69
C ILE A 179 -18.29 12.22 4.16
N SER A 180 -19.32 11.90 4.93
CA SER A 180 -20.37 10.98 4.50
C SER A 180 -21.62 10.99 5.36
N THR A 181 -22.75 10.85 4.70
CA THR A 181 -24.06 10.54 5.29
C THR A 181 -24.58 9.16 4.86
N VAL A 182 -23.76 8.38 4.15
CA VAL A 182 -24.18 7.11 3.54
C VAL A 182 -24.29 6.01 4.60
N PRO A 183 -25.44 5.30 4.69
CA PRO A 183 -25.63 4.24 5.66
C PRO A 183 -24.59 3.11 5.55
N PRO A 184 -24.29 2.40 6.64
CA PRO A 184 -23.35 1.29 6.63
C PRO A 184 -23.87 0.12 5.79
N ILE A 185 -22.94 -0.62 5.16
CA ILE A 185 -23.24 -1.77 4.29
C ILE A 185 -22.85 -3.12 4.88
N ASN A 186 -22.50 -3.14 6.15
CA ASN A 186 -22.00 -4.29 6.87
C ASN A 186 -20.70 -4.85 6.25
N ILE A 187 -19.73 -3.96 6.03
CA ILE A 187 -18.44 -4.26 5.40
C ILE A 187 -17.67 -5.37 6.13
N GLN A 188 -17.87 -5.49 7.45
CA GLN A 188 -17.29 -6.54 8.27
C GLN A 188 -17.78 -7.92 7.82
N GLN A 189 -19.09 -8.10 7.71
CA GLN A 189 -19.69 -9.36 7.27
C GLN A 189 -19.22 -9.73 5.85
N ILE A 190 -19.08 -8.73 4.98
CA ILE A 190 -18.57 -8.93 3.62
C ILE A 190 -17.12 -9.43 3.65
N ALA A 191 -16.25 -8.78 4.43
CA ALA A 191 -14.86 -9.17 4.59
C ALA A 191 -14.73 -10.60 5.13
N GLU A 192 -15.50 -10.95 6.15
CA GLU A 192 -15.51 -12.30 6.74
C GLU A 192 -15.97 -13.36 5.74
N ASN A 193 -17.03 -13.07 4.97
CA ASN A 193 -17.53 -13.97 3.94
C ASN A 193 -16.50 -14.20 2.83
N MET A 194 -15.78 -13.14 2.42
CA MET A 194 -14.66 -13.27 1.48
C MET A 194 -13.50 -14.07 2.05
N GLY A 195 -13.15 -13.85 3.33
CA GLY A 195 -12.10 -14.60 4.01
C GLY A 195 -12.35 -16.11 3.98
N LYS A 196 -13.61 -16.54 4.19
CA LYS A 196 -14.03 -17.94 4.10
C LYS A 196 -13.87 -18.52 2.67
N MET A 197 -14.07 -17.70 1.63
CA MET A 197 -13.87 -18.12 0.24
C MET A 197 -12.39 -18.25 -0.12
N CYS A 198 -11.54 -17.32 0.34
CA CYS A 198 -10.10 -17.33 0.09
C CYS A 198 -9.34 -18.38 0.92
N GLY A 199 -9.82 -18.73 2.10
CA GLY A 199 -9.13 -19.61 3.06
C GLY A 199 -9.15 -21.11 2.73
N LYS A 200 -9.87 -21.55 1.70
CA LYS A 200 -10.00 -22.99 1.36
C LYS A 200 -8.87 -23.56 0.50
N THR A 201 -7.91 -22.76 0.02
CA THR A 201 -6.96 -23.19 -1.04
C THR A 201 -5.49 -22.78 -0.90
N ARG A 202 -4.98 -22.40 0.29
CA ARG A 202 -3.51 -22.20 0.44
C ARG A 202 -2.95 -22.84 1.71
N PRO A 203 -1.93 -23.72 1.61
CA PRO A 203 -0.99 -23.95 2.69
C PRO A 203 -0.31 -22.61 3.02
N ALA A 204 -0.11 -22.34 4.30
CA ALA A 204 0.57 -21.14 4.77
C ALA A 204 1.93 -20.99 4.09
N ALA A 205 2.13 -19.88 3.37
CA ALA A 205 3.47 -19.47 2.97
C ALA A 205 4.27 -19.13 4.25
N PRO A 206 5.57 -19.46 4.31
CA PRO A 206 6.37 -19.22 5.51
C PRO A 206 6.41 -17.71 5.78
N SER A 207 5.83 -17.32 6.90
CA SER A 207 5.99 -15.98 7.47
C SER A 207 7.48 -15.72 7.65
N GLY A 208 8.01 -14.77 6.88
CA GLY A 208 9.25 -14.11 7.22
C GLY A 208 9.10 -13.47 8.60
N SER A 209 9.91 -13.95 9.52
CA SER A 209 10.39 -13.34 10.77
C SER A 209 9.59 -12.14 11.27
N GLY A 210 8.79 -12.37 12.31
CA GLY A 210 8.12 -11.31 13.04
C GLY A 210 9.10 -10.37 13.73
N ASP A 211 8.93 -9.08 13.51
CA ASP A 211 9.53 -8.05 14.34
C ASP A 211 8.58 -7.83 15.52
N GLN A 212 9.00 -8.28 16.71
CA GLN A 212 8.28 -8.03 17.96
C GLN A 212 8.38 -6.54 18.28
N GLY A 213 7.40 -5.76 17.81
CA GLY A 213 7.15 -4.42 18.32
C GLY A 213 6.65 -4.51 19.75
N THR A 214 7.55 -4.33 20.71
CA THR A 214 7.26 -4.17 22.14
C THR A 214 6.24 -3.05 22.37
N SER A 215 5.00 -3.42 22.67
CA SER A 215 4.02 -2.54 23.31
C SER A 215 4.27 -2.55 24.81
N SER A 216 4.96 -1.53 25.33
CA SER A 216 5.02 -1.30 26.77
C SER A 216 3.72 -0.62 27.21
N CYS A 217 2.66 -1.41 27.38
CA CYS A 217 1.48 -0.96 28.11
C CYS A 217 1.74 -1.17 29.60
N GLY A 218 1.75 -0.07 30.37
CA GLY A 218 2.05 -0.07 31.79
C GLY A 218 1.12 -0.99 32.58
N GLN A 219 1.68 -2.04 33.17
CA GLN A 219 0.99 -2.82 34.18
C GLN A 219 1.42 -2.37 35.57
N LYS A 220 0.42 -1.91 36.33
CA LYS A 220 0.46 -1.68 37.78
C LYS A 220 0.94 -2.96 38.47
N ARG A 221 2.02 -2.85 39.25
CA ARG A 221 2.46 -3.92 40.16
C ARG A 221 1.45 -4.09 41.31
N PRO A 222 1.05 -5.31 41.66
CA PRO A 222 0.40 -5.59 42.93
C PRO A 222 1.42 -5.44 44.07
N LYS A 223 0.95 -4.87 45.18
CA LYS A 223 1.64 -4.92 46.48
C LYS A 223 1.68 -6.37 46.94
N ASP A 224 2.84 -6.85 47.35
CA ASP A 224 2.92 -7.99 48.27
C ASP A 224 3.84 -7.68 49.45
N LYS A 225 3.40 -8.17 50.61
CA LYS A 225 3.94 -7.90 51.94
C LYS A 225 5.03 -8.92 52.31
N GLY A 226 6.15 -8.40 52.80
CA GLY A 226 6.89 -8.94 53.95
C GLY A 226 7.69 -10.24 53.80
N LYS A 227 9.02 -10.15 53.97
CA LYS A 227 9.69 -10.54 55.23
C LYS A 227 11.17 -10.17 55.26
N GLU A 228 11.62 -9.93 56.48
CA GLU A 228 12.90 -9.43 57.01
C GLU A 228 14.11 -10.39 56.93
N ASN A 229 15.26 -9.78 57.25
CA ASN A 229 16.58 -10.30 57.69
C ASN A 229 17.59 -10.62 56.58
N GLY A 230 18.83 -10.11 56.58
CA GLY A 230 19.54 -9.27 57.55
C GLY A 230 20.97 -8.93 57.06
N GLU A 231 21.55 -7.92 57.72
CA GLU A 231 22.98 -7.60 57.93
C GLU A 231 23.94 -7.35 56.72
N GLY A 232 24.66 -6.22 56.81
CA GLY A 232 25.57 -5.65 55.80
C GLY A 232 26.99 -6.25 55.76
N PRO A 233 28.08 -5.50 55.43
CA PRO A 233 28.27 -4.05 55.57
C PRO A 233 28.88 -3.28 54.37
N LEU A 234 28.66 -1.95 54.44
CA LEU A 234 29.49 -0.82 54.00
C LEU A 234 30.84 -1.12 53.30
N GLU A 235 31.07 -0.50 52.13
CA GLU A 235 32.34 0.19 51.86
C GLU A 235 32.27 1.29 50.78
N LYS A 236 32.50 2.51 51.27
CA LYS A 236 33.11 3.75 50.72
C LYS A 236 33.11 4.04 49.19
N VAL A 237 32.49 5.19 48.90
CA VAL A 237 32.78 6.10 47.78
C VAL A 237 34.04 6.93 48.08
N PRO A 238 34.83 7.29 47.05
CA PRO A 238 35.17 8.70 46.83
C PRO A 238 34.88 9.06 45.36
N ASP A 239 34.01 10.01 45.06
CA ASP A 239 34.23 11.47 45.05
C ASP A 239 35.45 11.89 44.23
N GLY A 240 35.17 12.61 43.13
CA GLY A 240 36.13 12.96 42.08
C GLY A 240 35.48 13.85 41.03
N THR A 241 35.40 15.13 41.37
CA THR A 241 34.79 16.24 40.62
C THR A 241 35.74 16.78 39.54
N MET A 242 35.18 17.09 38.35
CA MET A 242 35.61 18.02 37.27
C MET A 242 37.02 17.86 36.64
N VAL A 243 37.26 18.09 35.34
CA VAL A 243 37.23 19.37 34.62
C VAL A 243 37.16 19.13 33.09
N VAL A 244 36.58 20.12 32.43
CA VAL A 244 36.45 20.42 30.99
C VAL A 244 37.76 20.42 30.21
N ASP A 245 37.69 20.05 28.94
CA ASP A 245 38.34 20.73 27.81
C ASP A 245 37.42 20.64 26.58
#